data_AF-A0A6V7IRE7-F1
#
_entry.id   AF-A0A6V7IRE7-F1
#
_cell.length_a   1.000
_cell.length_b   1.000
_cell.length_c   1.000
_cell.angle_alpha   90.00
_cell.angle_beta   90.00
_cell.angle_gamma   90.00
#
_symmetry.space_group_name_H-M   'P 1'
#
loop_
_entity.id
_entity.type
_entity.pdbx_description
1 polymer ?
#
loop_
_entity_poly.entity_id
_entity_poly.type
_entity_poly.pdbx_seq_one_letter_code
_entity_poly.pdbx_strand_id
1 'polypeptide(L)' 'DSNFSTYQRMWSFMKSAKPGVFTKSNMEGVEWVMKGKGSYAFLMESTSIEYVIERNCDLTRVGTELDSKGYGIALPP' A
#
# COMPACT_ATOMS: atom_id res chain seq x y z
N ASP A 1 -15.24 17.26 -3.13
CA ASP A 1 -16.02 16.16 -2.55
C ASP A 1 -15.14 14.95 -2.28
N SER A 2 -14.66 14.82 -1.04
CA SER A 2 -13.92 13.65 -0.58
C SER A 2 -14.89 12.48 -0.53
N ASN A 3 -14.82 11.62 -1.54
CA ASN A 3 -15.67 10.45 -1.71
C ASN A 3 -15.26 9.33 -0.72
N PHE A 4 -15.42 9.59 0.57
CA PHE A 4 -15.11 8.67 1.68
C PHE A 4 -15.81 7.32 1.52
N SER A 5 -16.94 7.30 0.80
CA SER A 5 -17.69 6.08 0.48
C SER A 5 -16.82 5.02 -0.23
N THR A 6 -15.91 5.43 -1.11
CA THR A 6 -15.01 4.51 -1.83
C THR A 6 -14.01 3.88 -0.85
N TYR A 7 -13.36 4.68 -0.01
CA TYR A 7 -12.39 4.16 0.98
C TYR A 7 -13.07 3.27 2.03
N GLN A 8 -14.29 3.62 2.45
CA GLN A 8 -15.10 2.78 3.34
C GLN A 8 -15.40 1.42 2.68
N ARG A 9 -15.78 1.41 1.40
CA ARG A 9 -16.04 0.17 0.66
C ARG A 9 -14.77 -0.67 0.50
N MET A 10 -13.64 -0.04 0.19
CA MET A 10 -12.33 -0.71 0.12
C MET A 10 -11.98 -1.37 1.46
N TRP A 11 -12.14 -0.63 2.56
CA TRP A 11 -11.88 -1.14 3.90
C TRP A 11 -12.79 -2.33 4.25
N SER A 12 -14.10 -2.23 3.97
CA SER A 12 -15.05 -3.32 4.20
C SER A 12 -14.68 -4.58 3.41
N PHE A 13 -14.20 -4.44 2.18
CA PHE A 13 -13.69 -5.55 1.38
C PHE A 13 -12.42 -6.15 2.01
N MET A 14 -11.42 -5.33 2.34
CA MET A 14 -10.17 -5.80 2.94
C MET A 14 -10.41 -6.56 4.26
N LYS A 15 -11.34 -6.08 5.08
CA LYS A 15 -11.69 -6.69 6.37
C LYS A 15 -12.45 -8.01 6.24
N SER A 16 -13.26 -8.17 5.19
CA SER A 16 -14.09 -9.37 4.99
C SER A 16 -13.46 -10.43 4.09
N ALA A 17 -12.41 -10.09 3.34
CA ALA A 17 -11.71 -11.00 2.45
C ALA A 17 -11.14 -12.24 3.17
N LYS A 18 -11.36 -13.42 2.57
CA LYS A 18 -10.80 -14.70 3.01
C LYS A 18 -10.22 -15.44 1.79
N PRO A 19 -8.92 -15.77 1.77
CA PRO A 19 -7.92 -15.52 2.81
C PRO A 19 -7.61 -14.03 3.02
N GLY A 20 -7.02 -13.69 4.17
CA GLY A 20 -6.75 -12.29 4.53
C GLY A 20 -5.78 -11.61 3.55
N VAL A 21 -6.02 -10.33 3.27
CA VAL A 21 -5.23 -9.52 2.31
C VAL A 21 -4.16 -8.65 2.97
N PHE A 22 -4.09 -8.67 4.31
CA PHE A 22 -3.14 -7.91 5.10
C PHE A 22 -1.82 -8.68 5.25
N THR A 23 -0.72 -8.01 4.98
CA THR A 23 0.63 -8.51 5.22
C THR A 23 1.18 -7.99 6.54
N LYS A 24 2.19 -8.66 7.10
CA LYS A 24 2.82 -8.25 8.37
C LYS A 24 3.85 -7.15 8.17
N SER A 25 4.42 -7.03 6.97
CA SER A 25 5.47 -6.06 6.66
C SER A 25 5.38 -5.57 5.21
N ASN A 26 6.01 -4.42 4.95
CA ASN A 26 6.12 -3.87 3.60
C ASN A 26 6.86 -4.81 2.65
N MET A 27 7.92 -5.48 3.12
CA MET A 27 8.69 -6.41 2.30
C MET A 27 7.87 -7.63 1.87
N GLU A 28 7.06 -8.18 2.79
CA GLU A 28 6.11 -9.25 2.47
C GLU A 28 5.05 -8.77 1.47
N GLY A 29 4.55 -7.54 1.61
CA GLY A 29 3.64 -6.91 0.65
C GLY A 29 4.23 -6.82 -0.75
N VAL A 30 5.47 -6.36 -0.87
CA VAL A 30 6.20 -6.28 -2.15
C VAL A 30 6.34 -7.67 -2.79
N GLU A 31 6.75 -8.67 -2.01
CA GLU A 31 6.85 -10.04 -2.51
C GLU A 31 5.50 -10.59 -3.01
N TRP A 32 4.40 -10.29 -2.31
CA TRP A 32 3.06 -10.71 -2.71
C TRP A 32 2.63 -10.06 -4.03
N VAL A 33 2.96 -8.78 -4.25
CA VAL A 33 2.71 -8.10 -5.53
C VAL A 33 3.46 -8.79 -6.66
N MET A 34 4.75 -9.10 -6.45
CA MET A 34 5.56 -9.82 -7.45
C MET A 34 5.02 -11.22 -7.75
N LYS A 35 4.68 -11.99 -6.70
CA LYS A 35 4.11 -13.35 -6.83
C LYS A 35 2.73 -13.33 -7.48
N GLY A 36 1.92 -12.31 -7.18
CA GLY A 36 0.57 -12.14 -7.67
C GLY A 36 0.47 -11.76 -9.16
N LYS A 37 1.55 -11.30 -9.79
CA LYS A 37 1.61 -10.97 -11.24
C LYS A 37 0.39 -10.17 -11.73
N GLY A 38 0.01 -9.12 -11.00
CA GLY A 38 -1.13 -8.25 -11.32
C GLY A 38 -2.46 -8.60 -10.64
N SER A 39 -2.55 -9.73 -9.93
CA SER A 39 -3.75 -10.09 -9.14
C SER A 39 -3.79 -9.48 -7.73
N TYR A 40 -2.67 -8.89 -7.29
CA TYR A 40 -2.54 -8.23 -6.00
C TYR A 40 -1.87 -6.87 -6.15
N ALA A 41 -2.44 -5.86 -5.50
CA ALA A 41 -1.89 -4.52 -5.39
C ALA A 41 -1.72 -4.18 -3.91
N PHE A 42 -0.64 -3.47 -3.58
CA PHE A 42 -0.30 -3.13 -2.21
C PHE A 42 -0.28 -1.62 -2.01
N LEU A 43 -0.91 -1.15 -0.94
CA LEU A 43 -0.87 0.26 -0.55
C LEU A 43 0.32 0.48 0.38
N MET A 44 1.22 1.37 0.00
CA MET A 44 2.43 1.72 0.75
C MET A 44 2.72 3.21 0.58
N GLU A 45 3.57 3.75 1.45
CA GLU A 45 4.01 5.14 1.38
C GLU A 45 4.80 5.44 0.10
N SER A 46 4.62 6.64 -0.46
CA SER A 46 5.19 7.05 -1.75
C SER A 46 6.72 6.92 -1.81
N THR A 47 7.42 7.41 -0.79
CA THR A 47 8.90 7.32 -0.69
C THR A 47 9.39 5.88 -0.69
N SER A 48 8.69 4.99 0.02
CA SER A 48 8.98 3.57 0.07
C SER A 48 8.69 2.89 -1.27
N ILE A 49 7.64 3.30 -1.98
CA ILE A 49 7.29 2.78 -3.30
C ILE A 49 8.37 3.16 -4.32
N GLU A 50 8.77 4.43 -4.36
CA GLU A 50 9.81 4.94 -5.26
C GLU A 50 11.13 4.18 -5.05
N TYR A 51 11.56 4.02 -3.80
CA TYR A 51 12.77 3.28 -3.44
C TYR A 51 12.76 1.83 -3.96
N VAL A 52 11.61 1.14 -3.90
CA VAL A 52 11.48 -0.26 -4.31
C VAL A 52 11.41 -0.39 -5.83
N ILE A 53 10.67 0.48 -6.52
CA ILE A 53 10.54 0.46 -7.98
C ILE A 53 11.88 0.78 -8.66
N GLU A 54 12.65 1.74 -8.13
CA GLU A 54 14.00 2.04 -8.65
C GLU A 54 14.94 0.83 -8.63
N ARG A 55 14.72 -0.12 -7.70
CA ARG A 55 15.53 -1.33 -7.55
C ARG A 55 14.96 -2.54 -8.27
N ASN A 56 13.68 -2.49 -8.62
CA ASN A 56 12.96 -3.62 -9.17
C ASN A 56 11.99 -3.17 -10.25
N CYS A 57 12.45 -3.28 -11.50
CA CYS A 57 11.73 -2.84 -12.69
C CYS A 57 10.43 -3.61 -12.97
N ASP A 58 10.22 -4.76 -12.32
CA ASP A 58 8.98 -5.54 -12.45
C ASP A 58 7.79 -4.91 -11.70
N LEU A 59 8.05 -3.87 -10.90
CA LEU A 59 7.06 -3.16 -10.12
C LEU A 59 6.75 -1.81 -10.75
N THR A 60 5.49 -1.39 -10.64
CA THR A 60 5.05 -0.08 -11.11
C THR A 60 4.15 0.58 -10.09
N ARG A 61 4.20 1.91 -10.04
CA ARG A 61 3.33 2.72 -9.20
C ARG A 61 2.00 2.89 -9.92
N VAL A 62 0.91 2.62 -9.20
CA VAL A 62 -0.45 2.77 -9.74
C VAL A 62 -1.13 3.96 -9.06
N GLY A 63 -1.55 4.93 -9.88
CA GLY A 63 -2.32 6.10 -9.41
C GLY A 63 -1.51 7.16 -8.66
N THR A 64 -2.23 8.10 -8.07
CA THR A 64 -1.71 9.23 -7.30
C THR A 64 -1.68 8.92 -5.80
N GLU A 65 -1.02 9.79 -5.04
CA GLU A 65 -1.06 9.76 -3.57
C GLU A 65 -2.51 9.84 -3.06
N LEU A 66 -2.82 9.04 -2.03
CA LEU A 66 -4.13 9.05 -1.37
C LEU A 66 -4.23 10.15 -0.31
N ASP A 67 -3.10 10.49 0.30
CA ASP A 67 -2.95 11.51 1.31
C ASP A 67 -1.57 12.16 1.25
N SER A 68 -1.42 13.27 1.98
CA SER A 68 -0.12 13.91 2.21
C SER A 68 0.24 13.72 3.68
N LYS A 69 1.22 12.85 3.92
CA LYS A 69 1.79 12.54 5.24
C LYS A 69 3.29 12.85 5.23
N GLY A 70 3.84 13.16 6.40
CA GLY A 70 5.26 13.45 6.56
C GLY A 70 5.83 12.73 7.78
N TYR A 71 7.15 12.50 7.77
CA TYR A 71 7.86 11.91 8.90
C TYR A 71 8.17 12.96 9.97
N GLY A 72 7.98 12.58 11.23
CA GLY A 72 8.35 13.39 12.39
C GLY A 72 9.14 12.56 13.40
N ILE A 73 10.01 13.23 14.17
CA ILE A 73 10.75 12.61 15.26
C ILE A 73 9.90 12.74 16.53
N ALA A 74 9.37 11.62 17.02
CA ALA A 74 8.65 11.59 18.28
C ALA A 74 9.64 11.63 19.44
N LEU A 75 9.63 12.71 20.21
CA LEU A 75 10.43 12.87 21.43
C LEU A 75 9.56 12.59 22.66
N PRO A 76 10.13 11.96 23.72
CA PRO A 76 9.45 11.89 25.00
C PRO A 76 9.22 13.31 25.58
N PRO A 77 8.18 13.50 26.40
CA PRO A 77 7.92 14.77 27.09
C PRO A 77 9.01 15.11 28.12
#